data_AF-A0A3C1DIE9-F1
#
_entry.id   AF-A0A3C1DIE9-F1
#
_cell.length_a   1.000
_cell.length_b   1.000
_cell.length_c   1.000
_cell.angle_alpha   90.00
_cell.angle_beta   90.00
_cell.angle_gamma   90.00
#
_symmetry.space_group_name_H-M   'P 1'
#
loop_
_entity.id
_entity.type
_entity.pdbx_description
1 polymer ?
#
loop_
_entity_poly.entity_id
_entity_poly.type
_entity_poly.pdbx_seq_one_letter_code
_entity_poly.pdbx_strand_id
1 'polypeptide(L)'
;ALADLSEHCTVIVIAGNHDSAVRLGYGSPLFRSGVHVVTNVESVGTPISLAKDDVSVRVYPIPFLDPDFARSALAPGEEPLARSHESVMSAAMQRVRNDLAICDEPVNATIVMAHAFVIGGAQTDSERDISVGGVESIPAQVFSGVDYVALGHLHGPQRLEAPGVAAIRYSGSPLRYSFSEADHKKSVTLFDVTAQGVSEPTTRLLDQPRGMAVLTGPFAEILDPRQVSDHSDDWVRIIVTDPARPDQLNQRIRDVYPHALSILHQPPALDPIAAELPASVQRLDPVALSEAFISEVTNAPATDSESQLLRDVYETVRVEVDR
;
A
#
# COMPACT_ATOMS: atom_id res chain seq x y z
N ALA A 1 -9.46 -22.69 3.20
CA ALA A 1 -8.41 -21.85 3.84
C ALA A 1 -8.79 -21.44 5.26
N LEU A 2 -9.61 -20.38 5.50
CA LEU A 2 -10.00 -19.98 6.87
C LEU A 2 -10.73 -21.11 7.62
N ALA A 3 -11.61 -21.83 6.92
CA ALA A 3 -12.31 -22.98 7.47
C ALA A 3 -11.37 -24.15 7.86
N ASP A 4 -10.24 -24.29 7.18
CA ASP A 4 -9.25 -25.35 7.46
C ASP A 4 -8.33 -24.91 8.61
N LEU A 5 -7.92 -23.64 8.62
CA LEU A 5 -7.19 -23.03 9.74
C LEU A 5 -7.99 -23.13 11.04
N SER A 6 -9.31 -22.91 10.99
CA SER A 6 -10.18 -22.99 12.16
C SER A 6 -10.28 -24.38 12.79
N GLU A 7 -9.83 -25.43 12.10
CA GLU A 7 -9.73 -26.78 12.67
C GLU A 7 -8.55 -26.90 13.65
N HIS A 8 -7.62 -25.94 13.63
CA HIS A 8 -6.40 -25.96 14.44
C HIS A 8 -6.27 -24.78 15.40
N CYS A 9 -6.89 -23.63 15.11
CA CYS A 9 -6.78 -22.43 15.94
C CYS A 9 -8.00 -21.50 15.83
N THR A 10 -8.11 -20.55 16.76
CA THR A 10 -9.04 -19.43 16.60
C THR A 10 -8.47 -18.42 15.62
N VAL A 11 -9.27 -18.01 14.65
CA VAL A 11 -8.92 -17.03 13.62
C VAL A 11 -9.74 -15.77 13.82
N ILE A 12 -9.05 -14.64 14.03
CA ILE A 12 -9.67 -13.32 14.20
C ILE A 12 -9.30 -12.46 13.01
N VAL A 13 -10.30 -11.92 12.32
CA VAL A 13 -10.15 -11.09 11.12
C VAL A 13 -10.79 -9.73 11.39
N ILE A 14 -10.07 -8.65 11.12
CA ILE A 14 -10.59 -7.29 11.13
C ILE A 14 -10.65 -6.73 9.72
N ALA A 15 -11.64 -5.89 9.42
CA ALA A 15 -11.67 -5.13 8.17
C ALA A 15 -10.58 -4.04 8.17
N GLY A 16 -9.79 -3.95 7.10
CA GLY A 16 -8.90 -2.83 6.82
C GLY A 16 -9.59 -1.69 6.05
N ASN A 17 -8.82 -0.65 5.71
CA ASN A 17 -9.33 0.50 4.96
C ASN A 17 -9.70 0.18 3.50
N HIS A 18 -9.17 -0.91 2.94
CA HIS A 18 -9.49 -1.38 1.59
C HIS A 18 -10.66 -2.38 1.54
N ASP A 19 -11.14 -2.82 2.70
CA ASP A 19 -12.22 -3.80 2.76
C ASP A 19 -13.59 -3.11 2.76
N SER A 20 -14.56 -3.72 2.08
CA SER A 20 -15.96 -3.36 2.31
C SER A 20 -16.44 -4.04 3.59
N ALA A 21 -16.47 -3.29 4.69
CA ALA A 21 -16.92 -3.78 5.99
C ALA A 21 -18.30 -4.47 5.94
N VAL A 22 -19.23 -3.93 5.15
CA VAL A 22 -20.56 -4.50 4.93
C VAL A 22 -20.49 -5.85 4.22
N ARG A 23 -19.74 -5.95 3.12
CA ARG A 23 -19.63 -7.21 2.35
C ARG A 23 -18.91 -8.28 3.15
N LEU A 24 -17.82 -7.92 3.82
CA LEU A 24 -17.04 -8.84 4.64
C LEU A 24 -17.84 -9.31 5.87
N GLY A 25 -18.61 -8.40 6.49
CA GLY A 25 -19.43 -8.69 7.67
C GLY A 25 -20.73 -9.45 7.38
N TYR A 26 -21.30 -9.34 6.17
CA TYR A 26 -22.60 -9.95 5.85
C TYR A 26 -22.66 -11.46 6.13
N GLY A 27 -21.57 -12.18 5.86
CA GLY A 27 -21.46 -13.62 6.09
C GLY A 27 -20.98 -14.01 7.49
N SER A 28 -20.61 -13.05 8.35
CA SER A 28 -19.94 -13.35 9.62
C SER A 28 -20.73 -14.27 10.56
N PRO A 29 -22.07 -14.16 10.69
CA PRO A 29 -22.84 -15.06 11.55
C PRO A 29 -22.93 -16.51 11.05
N LEU A 30 -22.57 -16.74 9.77
CA LEU A 30 -22.63 -18.06 9.13
C LEU A 30 -21.28 -18.79 9.18
N PHE A 31 -20.22 -18.15 9.67
CA PHE A 31 -18.91 -18.79 9.77
C PHE A 31 -18.87 -19.82 10.91
N ARG A 32 -17.97 -20.81 10.76
CA ARG A 32 -17.78 -21.89 11.74
C ARG A 32 -17.33 -21.34 13.09
N SER A 33 -17.59 -22.12 14.15
CA SER A 33 -17.00 -21.90 15.46
C SER A 33 -15.48 -21.79 15.35
N GLY A 34 -14.90 -20.73 15.92
CA GLY A 34 -13.46 -20.45 15.87
C GLY A 34 -13.03 -19.43 14.81
N VAL A 35 -13.94 -18.96 13.94
CA VAL A 35 -13.66 -17.82 13.03
C VAL A 35 -14.47 -16.61 13.48
N HIS A 36 -13.77 -15.53 13.81
CA HIS A 36 -14.37 -14.25 14.20
C HIS A 36 -14.03 -13.20 13.15
N VAL A 37 -15.06 -12.66 12.49
CA VAL A 37 -14.89 -11.60 11.48
C VAL A 37 -15.54 -10.33 12.02
N VAL A 38 -14.68 -9.36 12.35
CA VAL A 38 -15.05 -8.12 13.02
C VAL A 38 -14.90 -6.96 12.05
N THR A 39 -16.04 -6.40 11.64
CA THR A 39 -16.07 -5.35 10.61
C THR A 39 -16.87 -4.13 11.02
N ASN A 40 -17.67 -4.22 12.08
CA ASN A 40 -18.59 -3.18 12.50
C ASN A 40 -18.00 -2.35 13.66
N VAL A 41 -18.44 -1.10 13.78
CA VAL A 41 -17.94 -0.19 14.82
C VAL A 41 -18.60 -0.49 16.17
N GLU A 42 -19.76 -1.13 16.16
CA GLU A 42 -20.55 -1.50 17.32
C GLU A 42 -19.88 -2.57 18.18
N SER A 43 -19.06 -3.46 17.60
CA SER A 43 -18.30 -4.46 18.35
C SER A 43 -17.08 -3.89 19.09
N VAL A 44 -16.72 -2.63 18.85
CA VAL A 44 -15.57 -2.01 19.49
C VAL A 44 -15.77 -1.95 21.01
N GLY A 45 -14.82 -2.55 21.73
CA GLY A 45 -14.87 -2.71 23.18
C GLY A 45 -15.36 -4.08 23.63
N THR A 46 -15.84 -4.94 22.73
CA THR A 46 -16.18 -6.34 23.04
C THR A 46 -15.00 -7.26 22.75
N PRO A 47 -14.44 -7.97 23.74
CA PRO A 47 -13.31 -8.85 23.51
C PRO A 47 -13.74 -10.21 22.93
N ILE A 48 -12.80 -10.84 22.23
CA ILE A 48 -12.78 -12.28 22.01
C ILE A 48 -11.90 -12.88 23.10
N SER A 49 -12.53 -13.57 24.04
CA SER A 49 -11.84 -14.26 25.14
C SER A 49 -11.33 -15.62 24.70
N LEU A 50 -10.04 -15.86 24.87
CA LEU A 50 -9.37 -17.11 24.60
C LEU A 50 -8.83 -17.67 25.91
N ALA A 51 -9.03 -18.97 26.15
CA ALA A 51 -8.47 -19.64 27.31
C ALA A 51 -7.89 -21.00 26.88
N LYS A 52 -6.70 -21.30 27.36
CA LYS A 52 -6.07 -22.60 27.20
C LYS A 52 -5.21 -22.88 28.43
N ASP A 53 -5.44 -24.05 29.03
CA ASP A 53 -4.83 -24.42 30.31
C ASP A 53 -5.07 -23.32 31.35
N ASP A 54 -4.04 -22.85 32.07
CA ASP A 54 -4.15 -21.77 33.07
C ASP A 54 -3.90 -20.36 32.48
N VAL A 55 -3.97 -20.22 31.15
CA VAL A 55 -3.73 -18.94 30.45
C VAL A 55 -5.01 -18.45 29.81
N SER A 56 -5.40 -17.22 30.15
CA SER A 56 -6.53 -16.49 29.57
C SER A 56 -6.08 -15.19 28.92
N VAL A 57 -6.68 -14.87 27.77
CA VAL A 57 -6.35 -13.71 26.94
C VAL A 57 -7.63 -13.06 26.46
N ARG A 58 -7.67 -11.73 26.48
CA ARG A 58 -8.70 -10.94 25.80
C ARG A 58 -8.10 -10.27 24.59
N VAL A 59 -8.65 -10.56 23.42
CA VAL A 59 -8.29 -9.90 22.17
C VAL A 59 -9.39 -8.92 21.80
N TYR A 60 -9.06 -7.64 21.66
CA TYR A 60 -9.96 -6.59 21.23
C TYR A 60 -9.70 -6.27 19.75
N PRO A 61 -10.50 -6.84 18.83
CA PRO A 61 -10.44 -6.51 17.41
C PRO A 61 -11.10 -5.15 17.14
N ILE A 62 -10.35 -4.24 16.55
CA ILE A 62 -10.80 -2.93 16.13
C ILE A 62 -10.64 -2.86 14.59
N PRO A 63 -11.74 -2.87 13.81
CA PRO A 63 -11.66 -2.69 12.37
C PRO A 63 -11.15 -1.28 12.05
N PHE A 64 -10.80 -1.02 10.79
CA PHE A 64 -10.48 0.33 10.35
C PHE A 64 -11.64 1.28 10.66
N LEU A 65 -11.34 2.36 11.38
CA LEU A 65 -12.31 3.36 11.81
C LEU A 65 -12.16 4.61 10.94
N ASP A 66 -12.98 4.71 9.91
CA ASP A 66 -13.11 5.93 9.12
C ASP A 66 -13.83 7.01 9.95
N PRO A 67 -13.21 8.18 10.20
CA PRO A 67 -13.79 9.25 10.99
C PRO A 67 -15.15 9.74 10.47
N ASP A 68 -15.42 9.65 9.16
CA ASP A 68 -16.70 10.07 8.60
C ASP A 68 -17.87 9.20 9.05
N PHE A 69 -17.61 7.91 9.26
CA PHE A 69 -18.63 6.94 9.63
C PHE A 69 -18.62 6.60 11.12
N ALA A 70 -17.44 6.55 11.74
CA ALA A 70 -17.30 6.05 13.12
C ALA A 70 -17.56 7.11 14.20
N ARG A 71 -17.38 8.40 13.90
CA ARG A 71 -17.36 9.48 14.92
C ARG A 71 -18.66 9.67 15.70
N SER A 72 -19.80 9.38 15.09
CA SER A 72 -21.10 9.42 15.76
C SER A 72 -21.35 8.14 16.56
N ALA A 73 -21.04 6.98 15.99
CA ALA A 73 -21.25 5.69 16.64
C ALA A 73 -20.36 5.48 17.88
N LEU A 74 -19.17 6.09 17.90
CA LEU A 74 -18.22 6.02 19.01
C LEU A 74 -18.36 7.15 20.04
N ALA A 75 -19.18 8.17 19.75
CA ALA A 75 -19.38 9.29 20.66
C ALA A 75 -19.97 8.80 22.00
N PRO A 76 -19.51 9.36 23.14
CA PRO A 76 -20.08 9.05 24.45
C PRO A 76 -21.45 9.72 24.69
N GLY A 77 -21.87 10.64 23.81
CA GLY A 77 -23.12 11.38 23.88
C GLY A 77 -23.66 11.72 22.48
N GLU A 78 -24.56 12.71 22.39
CA GLU A 78 -25.23 13.08 21.14
C GLU A 78 -24.30 13.79 20.14
N GLU A 79 -23.31 14.52 20.63
CA GLU A 79 -22.36 15.26 19.80
C GLU A 79 -21.30 14.33 19.19
N PRO A 80 -21.12 14.33 17.86
CA PRO A 80 -20.10 13.52 17.21
C PRO A 80 -18.68 13.91 17.65
N LEU A 81 -17.78 12.93 17.67
CA LEU A 81 -16.35 13.18 17.89
C LEU A 81 -15.77 14.10 16.81
N ALA A 82 -14.61 14.71 17.11
CA ALA A 82 -13.83 15.42 16.10
C ALA A 82 -13.50 14.46 14.93
N ARG A 83 -13.51 15.01 13.72
CA ARG A 83 -13.31 14.24 12.48
C ARG A 83 -11.81 13.94 12.28
N SER A 84 -11.26 13.07 13.13
CA SER A 84 -9.87 12.60 13.03
C SER A 84 -9.72 11.15 13.47
N HIS A 85 -8.72 10.46 12.91
CA HIS A 85 -8.39 9.07 13.27
C HIS A 85 -8.01 8.94 14.76
N GLU A 86 -7.25 9.91 15.29
CA GLU A 86 -6.93 9.96 16.72
C GLU A 86 -8.18 9.98 17.60
N SER A 87 -9.18 10.79 17.25
CA SER A 87 -10.40 10.94 18.06
C SER A 87 -11.22 9.65 18.10
N VAL A 88 -11.45 9.03 16.94
CA VAL A 88 -12.21 7.77 16.87
C VAL A 88 -11.45 6.61 17.51
N MET A 89 -10.13 6.52 17.34
CA MET A 89 -9.32 5.48 17.99
C MET A 89 -9.23 5.68 19.50
N SER A 90 -9.15 6.92 19.98
CA SER A 90 -9.15 7.22 21.41
C SER A 90 -10.46 6.82 22.08
N ALA A 91 -11.60 7.08 21.43
CA ALA A 91 -12.90 6.64 21.89
C ALA A 91 -13.04 5.11 21.85
N ALA A 92 -12.51 4.45 20.82
CA ALA A 92 -12.46 3.00 20.72
C ALA A 92 -11.67 2.38 21.89
N MET A 93 -10.46 2.89 22.15
CA MET A 93 -9.64 2.45 23.27
C MET A 93 -10.27 2.80 24.62
N GLN A 94 -11.10 3.83 24.72
CA GLN A 94 -11.87 4.10 25.93
C GLN A 94 -12.92 3.01 26.19
N ARG A 95 -13.59 2.50 25.15
CA ARG A 95 -14.51 1.35 25.31
C ARG A 95 -13.77 0.09 25.77
N VAL A 96 -12.58 -0.16 25.23
CA VAL A 96 -11.70 -1.25 25.69
C VAL A 96 -11.37 -1.09 27.17
N ARG A 97 -10.93 0.08 27.60
CA ARG A 97 -10.63 0.36 29.03
C ARG A 97 -11.86 0.22 29.93
N ASN A 98 -13.03 0.66 29.47
CA ASN A 98 -14.27 0.53 30.24
C ASN A 98 -14.65 -0.94 30.44
N ASP A 99 -14.52 -1.78 29.41
CA ASP A 99 -14.76 -3.23 29.50
C ASP A 99 -13.77 -3.92 30.46
N LEU A 100 -12.49 -3.55 30.39
CA LEU A 100 -11.47 -4.06 31.33
C LEU A 100 -11.74 -3.64 32.78
N ALA A 101 -12.25 -2.42 33.00
CA ALA A 101 -12.52 -1.90 34.34
C ALA A 101 -13.69 -2.61 35.06
N ILE A 102 -14.60 -3.23 34.29
CA ILE A 102 -15.72 -4.02 34.84
C ILE A 102 -15.45 -5.53 34.80
N CYS A 103 -14.25 -5.94 34.39
CA CYS A 103 -13.85 -7.34 34.36
C CYS A 103 -13.39 -7.79 35.74
N ASP A 104 -14.19 -8.64 36.39
CA ASP A 104 -13.87 -9.15 37.74
C ASP A 104 -12.75 -10.21 37.74
N GLU A 105 -12.49 -10.86 36.60
CA GLU A 105 -11.47 -11.90 36.48
C GLU A 105 -10.18 -11.34 35.84
N PRO A 106 -9.03 -11.45 36.51
CA PRO A 106 -7.76 -11.03 35.90
C PRO A 106 -7.40 -11.97 34.74
N VAL A 107 -7.00 -11.37 33.61
CA VAL A 107 -6.48 -12.10 32.44
C VAL A 107 -4.97 -12.02 32.37
N ASN A 108 -4.33 -12.99 31.71
CA ASN A 108 -2.87 -12.99 31.56
C ASN A 108 -2.38 -11.99 30.52
N ALA A 109 -3.20 -11.67 29.51
CA ALA A 109 -2.87 -10.64 28.54
C ALA A 109 -4.12 -9.99 27.94
N THR A 110 -4.00 -8.70 27.67
CA THR A 110 -4.89 -7.89 26.87
C THR A 110 -4.20 -7.52 25.57
N ILE A 111 -4.78 -7.94 24.45
CA ILE A 111 -4.24 -7.69 23.11
C ILE A 111 -5.22 -6.82 22.34
N VAL A 112 -4.72 -5.77 21.69
CA VAL A 112 -5.50 -4.98 20.72
C VAL A 112 -5.04 -5.31 19.32
N MET A 113 -5.98 -5.63 18.43
CA MET A 113 -5.74 -5.71 16.99
C MET A 113 -6.37 -4.49 16.34
N ALA A 114 -5.62 -3.71 15.59
CA ALA A 114 -6.15 -2.51 14.94
C ALA A 114 -5.55 -2.30 13.54
N HIS A 115 -6.34 -1.74 12.63
CA HIS A 115 -5.85 -1.29 11.33
C HIS A 115 -5.79 0.24 11.33
N ALA A 116 -4.59 0.80 11.47
CA ALA A 116 -4.41 2.23 11.72
C ALA A 116 -2.99 2.68 11.36
N PHE A 117 -2.83 3.96 11.00
CA PHE A 117 -1.52 4.59 10.91
C PHE A 117 -1.15 5.22 12.25
N VAL A 118 -0.15 4.65 12.91
CA VAL A 118 0.32 4.99 14.26
C VAL A 118 1.76 5.48 14.20
N ILE A 119 2.06 6.53 14.96
CA ILE A 119 3.40 7.13 15.07
C ILE A 119 3.95 7.00 16.50
N GLY A 120 5.26 6.75 16.61
CA GLY A 120 5.96 6.60 17.89
C GLY A 120 6.39 7.95 18.44
N GLY A 121 5.55 8.58 19.28
CA GLY A 121 5.84 9.87 19.90
C GLY A 121 4.57 10.72 20.03
N ALA A 122 4.44 11.44 21.15
CA ALA A 122 3.45 12.51 21.25
C ALA A 122 3.98 13.72 20.46
N GLN A 123 3.16 14.30 19.58
CA GLN A 123 3.53 15.53 18.89
C GLN A 123 3.93 16.59 19.91
N THR A 124 5.13 17.14 19.78
CA THR A 124 5.58 18.25 20.63
C THR A 124 5.17 19.58 19.99
N ASP A 125 4.96 20.63 20.79
CA ASP A 125 4.40 21.93 20.33
C ASP A 125 5.19 22.61 19.18
N SER A 126 6.42 22.16 18.90
CA SER A 126 7.25 22.59 17.76
C SER A 126 6.96 21.85 16.44
N GLU A 127 6.19 20.77 16.45
CA GLU A 127 5.81 19.97 15.27
C GLU A 127 4.42 20.32 14.72
N ARG A 128 3.79 21.38 15.26
CA ARG A 128 2.48 21.90 14.81
C ARG A 128 2.45 22.34 13.34
N ASP A 129 3.60 22.45 12.68
CA ASP A 129 3.73 23.07 11.35
C ASP A 129 4.12 22.07 10.23
N ILE A 130 3.62 20.84 10.31
CA ILE A 130 3.52 19.91 9.16
C ILE A 130 2.05 19.53 8.90
N SER A 131 1.12 20.33 9.42
CA SER A 131 -0.32 20.09 9.43
C SER A 131 -1.06 20.63 8.19
N VAL A 132 -0.33 20.88 7.10
CA VAL A 132 -0.95 21.19 5.80
C VAL A 132 -1.36 19.86 5.14
N GLY A 133 -2.57 19.37 5.46
CA GLY A 133 -3.15 18.22 4.77
C GLY A 133 -3.98 17.22 5.61
N GLY A 134 -4.14 17.41 6.92
CA GLY A 134 -4.98 16.52 7.74
C GLY A 134 -4.40 15.12 7.92
N VAL A 135 -3.23 15.03 8.57
CA VAL A 135 -2.49 13.77 8.73
C VAL A 135 -3.34 12.69 9.40
N GLU A 136 -3.39 11.51 8.77
CA GLU A 136 -4.13 10.30 9.21
C GLU A 136 -3.48 9.56 10.39
N SER A 137 -2.60 10.19 11.17
CA SER A 137 -1.80 9.52 12.17
C SER A 137 -2.45 9.50 13.56
N ILE A 138 -2.13 8.45 14.32
CA ILE A 138 -2.57 8.24 15.70
C ILE A 138 -1.32 8.16 16.59
N PRO A 139 -1.23 8.93 17.69
CA PRO A 139 -0.15 8.77 18.65
C PRO A 139 -0.19 7.39 19.32
N ALA A 140 0.96 6.73 19.45
CA ALA A 140 1.08 5.42 20.10
C ALA A 140 0.47 5.37 21.52
N GLN A 141 0.49 6.49 22.25
CA GLN A 141 -0.04 6.61 23.62
C GLN A 141 -1.53 6.31 23.72
N VAL A 142 -2.29 6.41 22.63
CA VAL A 142 -3.71 6.04 22.58
C VAL A 142 -3.93 4.59 23.01
N PHE A 143 -2.95 3.72 22.77
CA PHE A 143 -2.98 2.30 23.10
C PHE A 143 -2.43 1.96 24.51
N SER A 144 -2.28 2.93 25.41
CA SER A 144 -1.82 2.65 26.78
C SER A 144 -2.79 1.74 27.56
N GLY A 145 -2.25 0.90 28.45
CA GLY A 145 -3.02 0.03 29.34
C GLY A 145 -3.38 -1.35 28.79
N VAL A 146 -2.72 -1.78 27.71
CA VAL A 146 -2.81 -3.16 27.17
C VAL A 146 -1.41 -3.77 27.10
N ASP A 147 -1.32 -5.08 26.85
CA ASP A 147 -0.05 -5.84 26.89
C ASP A 147 0.59 -6.03 25.51
N TYR A 148 -0.21 -5.93 24.43
CA TYR A 148 0.29 -6.00 23.06
C TYR A 148 -0.64 -5.29 22.07
N VAL A 149 -0.05 -4.65 21.06
CA VAL A 149 -0.81 -4.03 19.95
C VAL A 149 -0.34 -4.60 18.62
N ALA A 150 -1.22 -5.36 17.97
CA ALA A 150 -1.05 -5.90 16.63
C ALA A 150 -1.64 -4.93 15.61
N LEU A 151 -0.77 -4.22 14.87
CA LEU A 151 -1.18 -3.25 13.87
C LEU A 151 -1.13 -3.82 12.44
N GLY A 152 -2.17 -3.51 11.67
CA GLY A 152 -2.16 -3.52 10.20
C GLY A 152 -2.10 -2.09 9.65
N HIS A 153 -2.13 -1.94 8.31
CA HIS A 153 -2.03 -0.71 7.50
C HIS A 153 -0.67 -0.58 6.78
N LEU A 154 0.44 -0.63 7.51
CA LEU A 154 1.78 -0.55 6.91
C LEU A 154 2.25 -1.91 6.42
N HIS A 155 2.80 -1.95 5.20
CA HIS A 155 3.26 -3.18 4.53
C HIS A 155 4.68 -3.61 4.91
N GLY A 156 5.45 -2.73 5.54
CA GLY A 156 6.76 -3.02 6.11
C GLY A 156 6.63 -3.52 7.56
N PRO A 157 7.18 -4.69 7.91
CA PRO A 157 7.23 -5.15 9.30
C PRO A 157 8.10 -4.20 10.14
N GLN A 158 7.56 -3.69 11.26
CA GLN A 158 8.29 -2.75 12.13
C GLN A 158 7.72 -2.73 13.55
N ARG A 159 8.59 -2.46 14.53
CA ARG A 159 8.24 -2.24 15.94
C ARG A 159 8.21 -0.75 16.21
N LEU A 160 7.19 -0.29 16.94
CA LEU A 160 7.11 1.07 17.43
C LEU A 160 7.37 1.05 18.93
N GLU A 161 8.24 1.96 19.38
CA GLU A 161 8.53 2.16 20.78
C GLU A 161 7.90 3.48 21.24
N ALA A 162 7.15 3.41 22.34
CA ALA A 162 6.59 4.58 22.98
C ALA A 162 6.68 4.39 24.51
N PRO A 163 7.19 5.39 25.26
CA PRO A 163 7.29 5.28 26.71
C PRO A 163 5.93 4.98 27.35
N GLY A 164 5.88 3.98 28.24
CA GLY A 164 4.67 3.61 28.98
C GLY A 164 3.60 2.87 28.17
N VAL A 165 3.89 2.48 26.92
CA VAL A 165 3.00 1.68 26.08
C VAL A 165 3.60 0.29 25.85
N ALA A 166 2.74 -0.72 25.76
CA ALA A 166 3.13 -2.07 25.38
C ALA A 166 3.81 -2.12 24.01
N ALA A 167 4.40 -3.28 23.69
CA ALA A 167 4.97 -3.51 22.37
C ALA A 167 3.91 -3.32 21.28
N ILE A 168 4.14 -2.32 20.42
CA ILE A 168 3.34 -2.06 19.23
C ILE A 168 4.11 -2.58 18.02
N ARG A 169 3.44 -3.36 17.17
CA ARG A 169 4.08 -3.92 15.98
C ARG A 169 3.17 -3.94 14.78
N TYR A 170 3.70 -3.50 13.65
CA TYR A 170 3.15 -3.85 12.34
C TYR A 170 3.76 -5.17 11.90
N SER A 171 2.93 -6.16 11.59
CA SER A 171 3.41 -7.43 11.00
C SER A 171 3.91 -7.25 9.56
N GLY A 172 3.48 -6.17 8.89
CA GLY A 172 3.65 -6.00 7.45
C GLY A 172 2.70 -6.88 6.65
N SER A 173 2.78 -6.79 5.32
CA SER A 173 2.07 -7.68 4.42
C SER A 173 2.84 -9.00 4.24
N PRO A 174 2.15 -10.13 3.92
CA PRO A 174 2.81 -11.41 3.69
C PRO A 174 3.55 -11.48 2.34
N LEU A 175 3.13 -10.67 1.37
CA LEU A 175 3.73 -10.54 0.04
C LEU A 175 4.13 -9.09 -0.25
N ARG A 176 5.05 -8.89 -1.19
CA ARG A 176 5.39 -7.58 -1.73
C ARG A 176 4.29 -7.10 -2.68
N TYR A 177 3.63 -6.01 -2.34
CA TYR A 177 2.54 -5.45 -3.17
C TYR A 177 2.98 -4.27 -4.04
N SER A 178 4.16 -3.72 -3.80
CA SER A 178 4.70 -2.60 -4.56
C SER A 178 6.21 -2.70 -4.70
N PHE A 179 6.76 -2.05 -5.74
CA PHE A 179 8.20 -2.05 -6.02
C PHE A 179 9.05 -1.33 -4.96
N SER A 180 8.46 -0.45 -4.16
CA SER A 180 9.16 0.12 -3.00
C SER A 180 9.36 -0.90 -1.87
N GLU A 181 8.70 -2.06 -1.94
CA GLU A 181 8.86 -3.17 -1.00
C GLU A 181 9.84 -4.23 -1.50
N ALA A 182 10.59 -3.98 -2.58
CA ALA A 182 11.51 -4.95 -3.19
C ALA A 182 12.51 -5.55 -2.18
N ASP A 183 13.05 -4.71 -1.31
CA ASP A 183 14.01 -5.12 -0.27
C ASP A 183 13.36 -5.55 1.05
N HIS A 184 12.02 -5.47 1.15
CA HIS A 184 11.34 -5.87 2.37
C HIS A 184 11.45 -7.38 2.56
N LYS A 185 11.90 -7.77 3.76
CA LYS A 185 11.83 -9.14 4.27
C LYS A 185 10.45 -9.36 4.84
N LYS A 186 9.61 -10.10 4.11
CA LYS A 186 8.23 -10.39 4.56
C LYS A 186 8.26 -11.43 5.68
N SER A 187 7.36 -11.28 6.64
CA SER A 187 7.36 -12.11 7.84
C SER A 187 5.97 -12.19 8.46
N VAL A 188 5.77 -13.21 9.30
CA VAL A 188 4.74 -13.22 10.35
C VAL A 188 5.37 -12.98 11.71
N THR A 189 4.61 -12.34 12.61
CA THR A 189 5.02 -12.17 14.01
C THR A 189 4.45 -13.32 14.84
N LEU A 190 5.29 -13.92 15.67
CA LEU A 190 4.92 -14.96 16.62
C LEU A 190 5.33 -14.53 18.03
N PHE A 191 4.42 -14.68 18.99
CA PHE A 191 4.68 -14.49 20.40
C PHE A 191 3.80 -15.47 21.20
N ASP A 192 4.29 -15.85 22.37
CA ASP A 192 3.56 -16.65 23.34
C ASP A 192 2.94 -15.76 24.42
N VAL A 193 1.78 -16.16 24.91
CA VAL A 193 1.22 -15.66 26.16
C VAL A 193 1.36 -16.74 27.23
N THR A 194 1.94 -16.38 28.35
CA THR A 194 2.22 -17.28 29.48
C THR A 194 1.55 -16.77 30.75
N ALA A 195 1.69 -17.49 31.87
CA ALA A 195 1.26 -16.99 33.17
C ALA A 195 1.93 -15.65 33.55
N GLN A 196 3.10 -15.34 32.97
CA GLN A 196 3.86 -14.10 33.19
C GLN A 196 3.49 -12.98 32.21
N GLY A 197 2.54 -13.21 31.29
CA GLY A 197 2.11 -12.25 30.28
C GLY A 197 2.69 -12.53 28.89
N VAL A 198 2.77 -11.48 28.07
CA VAL A 198 3.20 -11.53 26.67
C VAL A 198 4.74 -11.63 26.57
N SER A 199 5.23 -12.63 25.85
CA SER A 199 6.67 -12.78 25.55
C SER A 199 7.15 -11.82 24.47
N GLU A 200 8.47 -11.65 24.34
CA GLU A 200 9.06 -10.82 23.29
C GLU A 200 8.72 -11.39 21.89
N PRO A 201 8.08 -10.60 21.00
CA PRO A 201 7.66 -11.11 19.70
C PRO A 201 8.83 -11.39 18.76
N THR A 202 8.83 -12.59 18.19
CA THR A 202 9.79 -13.02 17.16
C THR A 202 9.16 -12.97 15.77
N THR A 203 9.98 -12.91 14.73
CA THR A 203 9.52 -13.02 13.34
C THR A 203 9.86 -14.38 12.74
N ARG A 204 8.99 -14.85 11.84
CA ARG A 204 9.31 -15.93 10.90
C ARG A 204 9.23 -15.38 9.50
N LEU A 205 10.33 -15.51 8.75
CA LEU A 205 10.41 -15.04 7.38
C LEU A 205 9.49 -15.87 6.48
N LEU A 206 8.89 -15.19 5.51
CA LEU A 206 8.04 -15.79 4.50
C LEU A 206 8.79 -15.80 3.18
N ASP A 207 8.89 -16.98 2.58
CA ASP A 207 9.41 -17.12 1.23
C ASP A 207 8.54 -16.33 0.25
N GLN A 208 9.20 -15.56 -0.60
CA GLN A 208 8.53 -14.84 -1.68
C GLN A 208 8.55 -15.71 -2.93
N PRO A 209 7.45 -15.76 -3.70
CA PRO A 209 7.39 -16.62 -4.88
C PRO A 209 8.40 -16.22 -5.96
N ARG A 210 8.80 -14.94 -6.00
CA ARG A 210 9.78 -14.35 -6.93
C ARG A 210 10.52 -13.19 -6.26
N GLY A 211 11.69 -12.85 -6.78
CA GLY A 211 12.32 -11.57 -6.48
C GLY A 211 11.54 -10.41 -7.11
N MET A 212 11.95 -9.19 -6.80
CA MET A 212 11.34 -7.98 -7.34
C MET A 212 12.43 -6.97 -7.63
N ALA A 213 12.42 -6.37 -8.82
CA ALA A 213 13.44 -5.39 -9.22
C ALA A 213 12.83 -4.23 -10.02
N VAL A 214 13.46 -3.07 -9.90
CA VAL A 214 13.22 -1.92 -10.76
C VAL A 214 14.45 -1.74 -11.63
N LEU A 215 14.29 -1.93 -12.94
CA LEU A 215 15.35 -1.80 -13.92
C LEU A 215 15.12 -0.50 -14.70
N THR A 216 16.06 0.43 -14.59
CA THR A 216 15.99 1.75 -15.25
C THR A 216 17.22 1.95 -16.09
N GLY A 217 17.05 2.28 -17.36
CA GLY A 217 18.15 2.61 -18.25
C GLY A 217 17.80 2.52 -19.73
N PRO A 218 18.80 2.71 -20.62
CA PRO A 218 18.64 2.51 -22.05
C PRO A 218 18.19 1.09 -22.38
N PHE A 219 17.40 0.95 -23.42
CA PHE A 219 16.79 -0.29 -23.85
C PHE A 219 17.81 -1.38 -24.16
N ALA A 220 18.97 -1.00 -24.72
CA ALA A 220 20.06 -1.93 -24.99
C ALA A 220 20.64 -2.52 -23.69
N GLU A 221 20.74 -1.73 -22.61
CA GLU A 221 21.23 -2.19 -21.31
C GLU A 221 20.19 -3.07 -20.61
N ILE A 222 18.91 -2.70 -20.70
CA ILE A 222 17.81 -3.53 -20.19
C ILE A 222 17.80 -4.92 -20.85
N LEU A 223 18.18 -5.02 -22.13
CA LEU A 223 18.27 -6.29 -22.85
C LEU A 223 19.64 -6.98 -22.75
N ASP A 224 20.58 -6.46 -21.95
CA ASP A 224 21.87 -7.11 -21.75
C ASP A 224 21.68 -8.52 -21.18
N PRO A 225 22.31 -9.56 -21.77
CA PRO A 225 22.13 -10.94 -21.32
C PRO A 225 22.44 -11.19 -19.85
N ARG A 226 23.34 -10.42 -19.22
CA ARG A 226 23.64 -10.57 -17.79
C ARG A 226 22.48 -10.05 -16.95
N GLN A 227 21.97 -8.87 -17.29
CA GLN A 227 20.83 -8.28 -16.58
C GLN A 227 19.56 -9.13 -16.74
N VAL A 228 19.33 -9.68 -17.93
CA VAL A 228 18.25 -10.65 -18.18
C VAL A 228 18.44 -11.90 -17.34
N SER A 229 19.67 -12.45 -17.27
CA SER A 229 19.95 -13.64 -16.48
C SER A 229 19.70 -13.41 -14.98
N ASP A 230 19.97 -12.21 -14.47
CA ASP A 230 19.82 -11.89 -13.05
C ASP A 230 18.35 -11.69 -12.63
N HIS A 231 17.49 -11.24 -13.56
CA HIS A 231 16.14 -10.77 -13.22
C HIS A 231 14.99 -11.34 -14.08
N SER A 232 15.24 -12.26 -15.01
CA SER A 232 14.20 -12.84 -15.88
C SER A 232 13.08 -13.57 -15.10
N ASP A 233 13.43 -14.16 -13.95
CA ASP A 233 12.48 -14.84 -13.06
C ASP A 233 11.84 -13.92 -12.01
N ASP A 234 12.25 -12.64 -11.93
CA ASP A 234 11.73 -11.66 -10.98
C ASP A 234 10.47 -10.96 -11.49
N TRP A 235 9.66 -10.45 -10.57
CA TRP A 235 8.71 -9.40 -10.91
C TRP A 235 9.45 -8.10 -11.17
N VAL A 236 9.46 -7.64 -12.43
CA VAL A 236 10.20 -6.42 -12.81
C VAL A 236 9.30 -5.26 -13.19
N ARG A 237 9.71 -4.06 -12.78
CA ARG A 237 9.30 -2.79 -13.39
C ARG A 237 10.45 -2.31 -14.25
N ILE A 238 10.19 -2.11 -15.52
CA ILE A 238 11.19 -1.62 -16.48
C ILE A 238 10.86 -0.18 -16.85
N ILE A 239 11.85 0.69 -16.72
CA ILE A 239 11.78 2.10 -17.10
C ILE A 239 12.85 2.34 -18.16
N VAL A 240 12.43 2.43 -19.41
CA VAL A 240 13.33 2.66 -20.54
C VAL A 240 13.54 4.15 -20.73
N THR A 241 14.79 4.56 -20.81
CA THR A 241 15.19 5.98 -20.81
C THR A 241 15.74 6.48 -22.14
N ASP A 242 15.58 5.73 -23.23
CA ASP A 242 15.95 6.19 -24.57
C ASP A 242 15.18 7.47 -24.91
N PRO A 243 15.78 8.43 -25.66
CA PRO A 243 15.05 9.61 -26.12
C PRO A 243 13.83 9.24 -26.95
N ALA A 244 14.02 8.36 -27.93
CA ALA A 244 12.94 7.79 -28.74
C ALA A 244 12.35 6.57 -28.04
N ARG A 245 11.05 6.34 -28.20
CA ARG A 245 10.44 5.08 -27.76
C ARG A 245 10.93 3.92 -28.65
N PRO A 246 11.54 2.86 -28.10
CA PRO A 246 12.01 1.75 -28.93
C PRO A 246 10.87 0.99 -29.61
N ASP A 247 11.13 0.53 -30.83
CA ASP A 247 10.20 -0.31 -31.57
C ASP A 247 9.90 -1.61 -30.84
N GLN A 248 8.61 -1.98 -30.82
CA GLN A 248 8.12 -3.19 -30.18
C GLN A 248 8.55 -3.33 -28.71
N LEU A 249 8.79 -2.21 -28.00
CA LEU A 249 9.27 -2.13 -26.63
C LEU A 249 8.65 -3.20 -25.70
N ASN A 250 7.32 -3.27 -25.65
CA ASN A 250 6.59 -4.19 -24.78
C ASN A 250 6.81 -5.66 -25.15
N GLN A 251 6.82 -5.99 -26.44
CA GLN A 251 6.98 -7.37 -26.90
C GLN A 251 8.39 -7.86 -26.59
N ARG A 252 9.41 -7.10 -27.02
CA ARG A 252 10.82 -7.44 -26.85
C ARG A 252 11.22 -7.55 -25.37
N ILE A 253 10.66 -6.72 -24.50
CA ILE A 253 10.84 -6.87 -23.04
C ILE A 253 10.21 -8.16 -22.54
N ARG A 254 8.95 -8.45 -22.91
CA ARG A 254 8.24 -9.65 -22.42
C ARG A 254 8.85 -10.95 -22.92
N ASP A 255 9.52 -10.93 -24.08
CA ASP A 255 10.24 -12.09 -24.61
C ASP A 255 11.39 -12.54 -23.69
N VAL A 256 12.01 -11.62 -22.94
CA VAL A 256 13.16 -11.91 -22.04
C VAL A 256 12.85 -11.73 -20.56
N TYR A 257 11.84 -10.92 -20.22
CA TYR A 257 11.29 -10.72 -18.87
C TYR A 257 9.81 -11.14 -18.85
N PRO A 258 9.51 -12.45 -18.82
CA PRO A 258 8.13 -12.96 -18.89
C PRO A 258 7.24 -12.49 -17.73
N HIS A 259 7.85 -12.05 -16.63
CA HIS A 259 7.18 -11.58 -15.41
C HIS A 259 7.19 -10.05 -15.24
N ALA A 260 7.47 -9.30 -16.31
CA ALA A 260 7.36 -7.84 -16.30
C ALA A 260 5.92 -7.37 -15.98
N LEU A 261 5.76 -6.72 -14.83
CA LEU A 261 4.48 -6.20 -14.34
C LEU A 261 4.21 -4.77 -14.85
N SER A 262 5.27 -4.01 -15.11
CA SER A 262 5.17 -2.61 -15.56
C SER A 262 6.31 -2.30 -16.52
N ILE A 263 5.98 -1.72 -17.67
CA ILE A 263 6.93 -1.30 -18.70
C ILE A 263 6.59 0.15 -19.03
N LEU A 264 7.52 1.05 -18.74
CA LEU A 264 7.40 2.49 -18.95
C LEU A 264 8.50 2.95 -19.89
N HIS A 265 8.19 3.94 -20.73
CA HIS A 265 9.17 4.71 -21.47
C HIS A 265 9.17 6.11 -20.86
N GLN A 266 10.29 6.49 -20.28
CA GLN A 266 10.50 7.78 -19.63
C GLN A 266 11.75 8.40 -20.25
N PRO A 267 11.61 9.13 -21.37
CA PRO A 267 12.75 9.75 -22.01
C PRO A 267 13.42 10.76 -21.06
N PRO A 268 14.69 11.10 -21.29
CA PRO A 268 15.37 12.14 -20.52
C PRO A 268 14.56 13.43 -20.65
N ALA A 269 14.50 14.23 -19.58
CA ALA A 269 13.92 15.56 -19.68
C ALA A 269 14.66 16.31 -20.79
N LEU A 270 13.94 16.71 -21.83
CA LEU A 270 14.48 17.67 -22.76
C LEU A 270 14.71 18.94 -21.96
N ASP A 271 15.90 19.55 -22.09
CA ASP A 271 16.01 20.98 -21.80
C ASP A 271 14.86 21.64 -22.57
N PRO A 272 14.06 22.52 -21.96
CA PRO A 272 13.06 23.25 -22.71
C PRO A 272 13.79 23.95 -23.83
N ILE A 273 13.70 23.39 -25.04
CA ILE A 273 14.05 24.09 -26.25
C ILE A 273 13.23 25.35 -26.11
N ALA A 274 13.89 26.50 -26.02
CA ALA A 274 13.24 27.78 -26.21
C ALA A 274 12.61 27.69 -27.60
N ALA A 275 11.37 27.19 -27.64
CA ALA A 275 10.58 27.11 -28.83
C ALA A 275 10.17 28.55 -29.11
N GLU A 276 11.10 29.31 -29.70
CA GLU A 276 10.70 30.31 -30.67
C GLU A 276 10.06 29.53 -31.82
N LEU A 277 8.79 29.12 -31.62
CA LEU A 277 7.91 28.87 -32.73
C LEU A 277 7.98 30.13 -33.60
N PRO A 278 8.49 30.06 -34.84
CA PRO A 278 8.51 31.23 -35.70
C PRO A 278 7.07 31.77 -35.77
N ALA A 279 6.91 33.07 -35.60
CA ALA A 279 5.64 33.77 -35.45
C ALA A 279 4.66 33.65 -36.64
N SER A 280 4.86 32.70 -37.56
CA SER A 280 3.91 32.37 -38.62
C SER A 280 4.00 30.90 -39.04
N VAL A 281 3.16 30.05 -38.43
CA VAL A 281 2.88 28.66 -38.88
C VAL A 281 2.42 28.62 -40.36
N GLN A 282 1.92 29.74 -40.89
CA GLN A 282 1.41 29.88 -42.27
C GLN A 282 2.49 29.85 -43.38
N ARG A 283 3.78 29.68 -43.06
CA ARG A 283 4.87 29.67 -44.06
C ARG A 283 5.76 28.41 -44.02
N LEU A 284 5.42 27.40 -43.23
CA LEU A 284 6.17 26.15 -43.16
C LEU A 284 5.65 25.15 -44.19
N ASP A 285 6.58 24.44 -44.82
CA ASP A 285 6.30 23.26 -45.65
C ASP A 285 5.53 22.22 -44.81
N PRO A 286 4.35 21.72 -45.23
CA PRO A 286 3.56 20.75 -44.46
C PRO A 286 4.31 19.47 -44.09
N VAL A 287 5.29 19.05 -44.93
CA VAL A 287 6.17 17.91 -44.61
C VAL A 287 7.07 18.28 -43.42
N ALA A 288 7.72 19.44 -43.45
CA ALA A 288 8.56 19.91 -42.35
C ALA A 288 7.78 20.11 -41.04
N LEU A 289 6.51 20.55 -41.12
CA LEU A 289 5.63 20.66 -39.94
C LEU A 289 5.30 19.28 -39.35
N SER A 290 5.09 18.28 -40.21
CA SER A 290 4.82 16.90 -39.79
C SER A 290 6.06 16.26 -39.16
N GLU A 291 7.25 16.50 -39.73
CA GLU A 291 8.53 16.08 -39.16
C GLU A 291 8.79 16.73 -37.79
N ALA A 292 8.50 18.02 -37.64
CA ALA A 292 8.60 18.72 -36.36
C ALA A 292 7.64 18.14 -35.31
N PHE A 293 6.41 17.82 -35.70
CA PHE A 293 5.44 17.16 -34.83
C PHE A 293 5.90 15.76 -34.41
N ILE A 294 6.44 14.96 -35.33
CA ILE A 294 7.05 13.66 -34.99
C ILE A 294 8.16 13.85 -33.98
N SER A 295 9.04 14.83 -34.19
CA SER A 295 10.12 15.13 -33.25
C SER A 295 9.63 15.53 -31.87
N GLU A 296 8.54 16.27 -31.79
CA GLU A 296 7.97 16.71 -30.52
C GLU A 296 7.24 15.59 -29.77
N VAL A 297 6.49 14.74 -30.48
CA VAL A 297 5.72 13.65 -29.86
C VAL A 297 6.58 12.43 -29.52
N THR A 298 7.62 12.16 -30.33
CA THR A 298 8.47 10.98 -30.18
C THR A 298 9.80 11.26 -29.49
N ASN A 299 10.15 12.54 -29.27
CA ASN A 299 11.47 12.99 -28.81
C ASN A 299 12.63 12.52 -29.70
N ALA A 300 12.38 12.31 -31.00
CA ALA A 300 13.39 11.88 -31.97
C ALA A 300 13.08 12.41 -33.39
N PRO A 301 14.09 12.75 -34.20
CA PRO A 301 13.86 13.19 -35.57
C PRO A 301 13.16 12.08 -36.37
N ALA A 302 12.32 12.47 -37.34
CA ALA A 302 11.74 11.54 -38.28
C ALA A 302 12.86 10.77 -39.01
N THR A 303 12.69 9.45 -39.15
CA THR A 303 13.59 8.62 -39.93
C THR A 303 13.45 8.92 -41.43
N ASP A 304 14.47 8.60 -42.24
CA ASP A 304 14.41 8.78 -43.70
C ASP A 304 13.17 8.12 -44.32
N SER A 305 12.75 6.96 -43.78
CA SER A 305 11.55 6.25 -44.22
C SER A 305 10.26 6.98 -43.85
N GLU A 306 10.17 7.54 -42.66
CA GLU A 306 9.00 8.33 -42.23
C GLU A 306 8.91 9.64 -43.00
N SER A 307 10.04 10.33 -43.19
CA SER A 307 10.13 11.53 -44.02
C SER A 307 9.72 11.26 -45.46
N GLN A 308 10.14 10.13 -46.04
CA GLN A 308 9.72 9.77 -47.40
C GLN A 308 8.23 9.45 -47.47
N LEU A 309 7.70 8.69 -46.51
CA LEU A 309 6.26 8.38 -46.44
C LEU A 309 5.41 9.65 -46.30
N LEU A 310 5.83 10.60 -45.46
CA LEU A 310 5.16 11.88 -45.30
C LEU A 310 5.12 12.68 -46.61
N ARG A 311 6.22 12.71 -47.37
CA ARG A 311 6.27 13.34 -48.70
C ARG A 311 5.30 12.67 -49.67
N ASP A 312 5.37 11.34 -49.77
CA ASP A 312 4.56 10.58 -50.71
C ASP A 312 3.05 10.75 -50.44
N VAL A 313 2.65 10.72 -49.15
CA VAL A 313 1.26 10.96 -48.73
C VAL A 313 0.84 12.39 -49.04
N TYR A 314 1.68 13.39 -48.72
CA TYR A 314 1.37 14.78 -48.99
C TYR A 314 1.22 15.07 -50.49
N GLU A 315 2.13 14.56 -51.32
CA GLU A 315 2.05 14.71 -52.78
C GLU A 315 0.80 14.04 -53.35
N THR A 316 0.44 12.85 -52.86
CA THR A 316 -0.77 12.14 -53.27
C THR A 316 -2.02 12.95 -52.96
N VAL A 317 -2.16 13.43 -51.72
CA VAL A 317 -3.31 14.24 -51.29
C VAL A 317 -3.37 15.56 -52.05
N ARG A 318 -2.23 16.23 -52.30
CA ARG A 318 -2.21 17.47 -53.07
C ARG A 318 -2.72 17.27 -54.50
N VAL A 319 -2.31 16.19 -55.16
CA VAL A 319 -2.78 15.85 -56.52
C VAL A 319 -4.27 15.51 -56.55
N GLU A 320 -4.82 14.93 -55.48
CA GLU A 320 -6.27 14.68 -55.36
C GLU A 320 -7.10 15.94 -55.09
N VAL A 321 -6.56 16.91 -54.33
CA VAL A 321 -7.23 18.18 -54.01
C VAL A 321 -7.18 19.18 -55.19
N ASP A 322 -6.14 19.10 -56.03
CA ASP A 322 -5.99 19.93 -57.23
C ASP A 322 -6.79 19.41 -58.45
N ARG A 323 -7.51 18.29 -58.30
CA ARG A 323 -8.39 17.68 -59.31
C ARG A 323 -9.86 18.05 -59.09
#